data_AF-A0A372NMK6-F1
#
_entry.id   AF-A0A372NMK6-F1
#
_cell.length_a   1.000
_cell.length_b   1.000
_cell.length_c   1.000
_cell.angle_alpha   90.00
_cell.angle_beta   90.00
_cell.angle_gamma   90.00
#
_symmetry.space_group_name_H-M   'P 1'
#
loop_
_entity.id
_entity.type
_entity.pdbx_description
1 polymer ?
#
loop_
_entity_poly.entity_id
_entity_poly.type
_entity_poly.pdbx_seq_one_letter_code
_entity_poly.pdbx_strand_id
1 'polypeptide(L)' 'MEKVVNFVKQEDEEMAYIQYWLNQPVAERLKEVTRLRFNYYKWLNKSFPSKIEKVVNQHPL' A
#
# COMPACT_ATOMS: atom_id res chain seq x y z
N MET A 1 5.36 26.90 -19.58
CA MET A 1 4.55 25.72 -19.21
C MET A 1 3.98 26.01 -17.83
N GLU A 2 2.75 26.52 -17.76
CA GLU A 2 2.09 26.84 -16.49
C GLU A 2 1.72 25.53 -15.77
N LYS A 3 2.26 25.32 -14.56
CA LYS A 3 1.77 24.26 -13.68
C LYS A 3 0.48 24.78 -13.04
N VAL A 4 -0.65 24.29 -13.53
CA VAL A 4 -1.93 24.47 -12.85
C VAL A 4 -1.87 23.71 -11.53
N VAL A 5 -1.85 24.43 -10.41
CA VAL A 5 -1.93 23.84 -9.08
C VAL A 5 -3.40 23.72 -8.72
N ASN A 6 -3.92 22.50 -8.77
CA ASN A 6 -5.27 22.21 -8.27
C ASN A 6 -5.20 22.10 -6.75
N PHE A 7 -5.87 23.02 -6.05
CA PHE A 7 -6.07 22.91 -4.61
C PHE A 7 -7.22 21.94 -4.35
N VAL A 8 -6.87 20.65 -4.26
CA VAL A 8 -7.80 19.61 -3.81
C VAL A 8 -7.73 19.55 -2.28
N LYS A 9 -8.87 19.43 -1.61
CA LYS A 9 -8.86 19.21 -0.16
C LYS A 9 -8.24 17.84 0.10
N GLN A 10 -7.38 17.74 1.10
CA GLN A 10 -6.74 16.48 1.47
C GLN A 10 -7.77 15.35 1.69
N GLU A 11 -8.91 15.68 2.29
CA GLU A 11 -10.04 14.78 2.51
C GLU A 11 -10.59 14.18 1.20
N ASP A 12 -10.66 14.97 0.13
CA ASP A 12 -11.15 14.50 -1.17
C ASP A 12 -10.14 13.54 -1.83
N GLU A 13 -8.84 13.80 -1.67
CA GLU A 13 -7.78 12.89 -2.15
C GLU A 13 -7.79 11.58 -1.36
N GLU A 14 -7.90 11.65 -0.03
CA GLU A 14 -7.99 10.48 0.84
C GLU A 14 -9.18 9.59 0.46
N MET A 15 -10.35 10.19 0.25
CA MET A 15 -11.54 9.46 -0.21
C MET A 15 -11.34 8.83 -1.58
N ALA A 16 -10.70 9.52 -2.53
CA ALA A 16 -10.40 8.96 -3.83
C ALA A 16 -9.46 7.73 -3.74
N TYR A 17 -8.44 7.78 -2.88
CA TYR A 17 -7.56 6.63 -2.65
C TYR A 17 -8.28 5.45 -2.00
N ILE A 18 -9.15 5.71 -1.01
CA ILE A 18 -9.96 4.66 -0.37
C ILE A 18 -10.85 3.99 -1.42
N GLN A 19 -11.57 4.77 -2.22
CA GLN A 19 -12.45 4.27 -3.26
C GLN A 19 -11.68 3.49 -4.33
N TYR A 20 -10.51 3.97 -4.75
CA TYR A 20 -9.66 3.24 -5.69
C TYR A 20 -9.36 1.83 -5.19
N TRP A 21 -8.87 1.70 -3.94
CA TRP A 21 -8.50 0.40 -3.39
C TRP A 21 -9.70 -0.49 -3.13
N LEU A 22 -10.85 0.05 -2.70
CA LEU A 22 -12.08 -0.73 -2.52
C LEU A 22 -12.57 -1.36 -3.84
N ASN A 23 -12.30 -0.71 -4.98
CA ASN A 23 -12.64 -1.21 -6.31
C ASN A 23 -11.61 -2.19 -6.90
N GLN A 24 -10.47 -2.43 -6.24
CA GLN A 24 -9.48 -3.39 -6.70
C GLN A 24 -9.83 -4.84 -6.29
N PRO A 25 -9.46 -5.84 -7.11
CA PRO A 25 -9.55 -7.24 -6.72
C PRO A 25 -8.86 -7.51 -5.37
N VAL A 26 -9.38 -8.47 -4.61
CA VAL A 26 -8.80 -8.88 -3.31
C VAL A 26 -7.32 -9.25 -3.46
N ALA A 27 -6.94 -9.94 -4.52
CA ALA A 27 -5.56 -10.32 -4.80
C ALA A 27 -4.63 -9.09 -4.96
N GLU A 28 -5.06 -8.06 -5.69
CA GLU A 28 -4.26 -6.84 -5.88
C GLU A 28 -4.14 -6.03 -4.59
N ARG A 29 -5.22 -5.96 -3.79
CA ARG A 29 -5.16 -5.35 -2.45
C ARG A 29 -4.17 -6.07 -1.54
N LEU A 30 -4.20 -7.40 -1.52
CA LEU A 30 -3.31 -8.20 -0.67
C LEU A 30 -1.85 -8.08 -1.10
N LYS A 31 -1.59 -8.05 -2.41
CA LYS A 31 -0.26 -7.78 -2.97
C LYS A 31 0.27 -6.42 -2.54
N GLU A 32 -0.54 -5.37 -2.61
CA GLU A 32 -0.13 -4.03 -2.20
C GLU A 32 0.14 -3.94 -0.69
N VAL A 33 -0.75 -4.48 0.15
CA VAL A 33 -0.54 -4.52 1.61
C VAL A 33 0.76 -5.26 1.96
N THR A 34 1.06 -6.34 1.24
CA THR A 34 2.30 -7.10 1.41
C THR A 34 3.52 -6.26 1.03
N ARG A 35 3.47 -5.56 -0.12
CA ARG A 35 4.52 -4.62 -0.56
C ARG A 35 4.76 -3.51 0.46
N LEU A 36 3.69 -2.90 0.99
CA LEU A 36 3.78 -1.83 1.99
C LEU A 36 4.41 -2.33 3.29
N ARG A 37 3.99 -3.50 3.79
CA ARG A 37 4.60 -4.14 4.97
C ARG A 37 6.08 -4.41 4.77
N PHE A 38 6.46 -4.95 3.62
CA PHE A 38 7.86 -5.20 3.29
C PHE A 38 8.68 -3.91 3.35
N ASN A 39 8.19 -2.85 2.70
CA ASN A 39 8.88 -1.55 2.69
C ASN A 39 8.97 -0.92 4.08
N TYR A 40 7.90 -0.98 4.87
CA TYR A 40 7.88 -0.46 6.24
C TYR A 40 8.96 -1.11 7.10
N TYR A 41 9.02 -2.45 7.13
CA TYR A 41 10.01 -3.14 7.93
C TYR A 41 11.43 -2.95 7.40
N LYS A 42 11.62 -2.92 6.08
CA LYS A 42 12.93 -2.61 5.49
C LYS A 42 13.39 -1.19 5.86
N TRP A 43 12.48 -0.22 5.94
CA TRP A 43 12.79 1.12 6.42
C TRP A 43 13.14 1.13 7.92
N LEU A 44 12.27 0.54 8.75
CA LEU A 44 12.39 0.55 10.22
C LEU A 44 13.59 -0.25 10.73
N ASN A 45 13.75 -1.48 10.24
CA ASN A 45 14.71 -2.47 10.76
C ASN A 45 15.90 -2.71 9.82
N LYS A 46 16.00 -1.97 8.70
CA LYS A 46 16.96 -2.21 7.60
C LYS A 46 16.83 -3.58 6.92
N SER A 47 15.86 -4.39 7.34
CA SER A 47 15.66 -5.78 6.92
C SER A 47 14.20 -6.19 7.09
N PHE A 48 13.78 -7.21 6.36
CA PHE A 48 12.45 -7.79 6.51
C PHE A 48 12.50 -8.96 7.50
N PRO A 49 11.69 -8.98 8.58
CA PRO A 49 11.74 -10.04 9.58
C PRO A 49 11.36 -11.40 9.00
N SER A 50 12.28 -12.38 9.12
CA SER A 50 12.10 -13.75 8.62
C SER A 50 10.90 -14.49 9.21
N LYS A 51 10.48 -14.14 10.43
CA LYS A 51 9.26 -14.68 11.05
C LYS A 51 7.97 -14.22 10.35
N ILE A 52 7.95 -12.98 9.84
CA ILE A 52 6.79 -12.40 9.14
C ILE A 52 6.76 -12.90 7.70
N GLU A 53 7.91 -13.04 7.06
CA GLU A 53 8.04 -13.58 5.71
C GLU A 53 7.36 -14.94 5.56
N LYS A 54 7.54 -15.84 6.54
CA LYS A 54 6.88 -17.15 6.53
C LYS A 54 5.36 -17.04 6.65
N VAL A 55 4.83 -16.12 7.45
CA VAL A 55 3.38 -16.02 7.68
C VAL A 55 2.67 -15.28 6.55
N VAL A 56 3.29 -14.26 5.97
CA VAL A 56 2.66 -13.41 4.94
C VAL A 56 2.78 -14.01 3.54
N ASN A 57 3.89 -14.70 3.22
CA ASN A 57 4.15 -15.20 1.86
C ASN A 57 3.78 -16.68 1.66
N GLN A 58 3.48 -17.44 2.72
CA GLN A 58 3.15 -18.88 2.60
C GLN A 58 1.66 -19.21 2.62
N HIS A 59 0.78 -18.22 2.78
CA HIS A 59 -0.65 -18.46 2.56
C HIS A 59 -0.94 -18.42 1.06
N PRO A 60 -1.34 -19.55 0.43
CA PRO A 60 -1.83 -19.51 -0.94
C PRO A 60 -3.13 -18.69 -0.95
N LEU A 61 -3.19 -17.72 -1.86
CA LEU A 61 -4.42 -17.03 -2.23
C LEU A 61 -5.42 -18.01 -2.84
#